data_AF-A0A7W0QEB7-F1
#
_entry.id   AF-A0A7W0QEB7-F1
#
_cell.length_a   1.000
_cell.length_b   1.000
_cell.length_c   1.000
_cell.angle_alpha   90.00
_cell.angle_beta   90.00
_cell.angle_gamma   90.00
#
_symmetry.space_group_name_H-M   'P 1'
#
loop_
_entity.id
_entity.type
_entity.pdbx_description
1 polymer ?
#
loop_
_entity_poly.entity_id
_entity_poly.type
_entity_poly.pdbx_seq_one_letter_code
_entity_poly.pdbx_strand_id
1 'polypeptide(L)'
;MIGKLSKISGLTLAVLLAGVAGCKDKKGDTTPKDTSADTGIPKVDPTLCDTNGKNVVTYDLNHDNKPDVWRLYKNEDEGGTKVEFMTCKQVDFDHDGRKDWVVAYNRKGNPLFERADFDYDGKWDMSAIYDTKTNVLAEVERDTDFDGKFDVKEVYDTSGALTSVRRDRNNDGQPDLWEQYKDTILLAILYDDDFDGKVDRRDEIPGARPKVEMPTTEDPTASGGLDDKSKPAPAPAPAPKK
;
A
#
# COMPACT_ATOMS: atom_id res chain seq x y z
N MET A 1 81.42 21.36 12.73
CA MET A 1 81.00 21.41 11.32
C MET A 1 79.48 21.33 11.33
N ILE A 2 78.74 22.45 11.37
CA ILE A 2 78.28 23.27 10.23
C ILE A 2 77.59 22.42 9.15
N GLY A 3 76.28 22.65 8.97
CA GLY A 3 75.51 22.14 7.83
C GLY A 3 73.99 22.33 8.00
N LYS A 4 73.51 23.57 7.83
CA LYS A 4 72.10 23.89 7.53
C LYS A 4 71.81 23.68 6.02
N LEU A 5 70.52 23.72 5.68
CA LEU A 5 69.86 23.85 4.36
C LEU A 5 69.49 22.50 3.70
N SER A 6 68.33 22.31 3.05
CA SER A 6 67.42 23.28 2.44
C SER A 6 65.99 22.73 2.34
N LYS A 7 64.98 23.61 2.37
CA LYS A 7 63.59 23.32 2.02
C LYS A 7 63.48 23.09 0.51
N ILE A 8 62.73 22.09 0.08
CA ILE A 8 62.10 22.07 -1.24
C ILE A 8 60.60 21.79 -1.05
N SER A 9 59.83 22.76 -1.53
CA SER A 9 58.38 22.79 -1.58
C SER A 9 57.91 21.81 -2.67
N GLY A 10 57.12 20.81 -2.29
CA GLY A 10 56.49 19.86 -3.20
C GLY A 10 54.99 20.09 -3.25
N LEU A 11 54.56 20.80 -4.30
CA LEU A 11 53.18 21.08 -4.67
C LEU A 11 52.41 19.74 -4.83
N THR A 12 51.48 19.43 -3.93
CA THR A 12 50.53 18.32 -4.13
C THR A 12 49.19 18.90 -4.54
N LEU A 13 48.83 18.58 -5.79
CA LEU A 13 47.61 18.94 -6.48
C LEU A 13 46.40 18.37 -5.71
N ALA A 14 45.58 19.25 -5.15
CA ALA A 14 44.31 18.88 -4.54
C ALA A 14 43.36 18.39 -5.64
N VAL A 15 43.07 17.08 -5.65
CA VAL A 15 41.99 16.51 -6.44
C VAL A 15 40.69 16.84 -5.72
N LEU A 16 39.92 17.77 -6.31
CA LEU A 16 38.54 18.06 -5.93
C LEU A 16 37.69 16.79 -6.11
N LEU A 17 37.20 16.25 -5.00
CA LEU A 17 36.10 15.30 -4.96
C LEU A 17 34.81 16.01 -5.41
N ALA A 18 34.50 15.93 -6.70
CA ALA A 18 33.14 16.15 -7.20
C ALA A 18 32.42 14.80 -7.22
N GLY A 19 32.05 14.31 -6.04
CA GLY A 19 31.09 13.23 -5.92
C GLY A 19 29.70 13.80 -6.20
N VAL A 20 29.25 13.69 -7.44
CA VAL A 20 27.84 13.93 -7.79
C VAL A 20 27.07 12.72 -7.25
N ALA A 21 26.65 12.81 -5.99
CA ALA A 21 25.66 11.89 -5.45
C ALA A 21 24.35 12.20 -6.18
N GLY A 22 24.09 11.47 -7.25
CA GLY A 22 22.75 11.34 -7.79
C GLY A 22 21.88 10.72 -6.69
N CYS A 23 21.03 11.53 -6.08
CA CYS A 23 19.92 11.02 -5.29
C CYS A 23 19.01 10.25 -6.23
N LYS A 24 19.23 8.93 -6.32
CA LYS A 24 18.16 7.99 -6.65
C LYS A 24 17.21 8.07 -5.45
N ASP A 25 16.04 8.64 -5.64
CA ASP A 25 14.94 8.54 -4.69
C ASP A 25 14.68 7.05 -4.45
N LYS A 26 15.21 6.53 -3.35
CA LYS A 26 14.76 5.25 -2.82
C LYS A 26 13.38 5.53 -2.25
N LYS A 27 12.33 5.17 -3.00
CA LYS A 27 10.99 5.01 -2.41
C LYS A 27 11.17 4.19 -1.13
N GLY A 28 10.78 4.77 0.00
CA GLY A 28 10.93 4.13 1.30
C GLY A 28 9.97 2.95 1.45
N ASP A 29 10.26 2.10 2.44
CA ASP A 29 9.44 0.96 2.83
C ASP A 29 7.99 1.40 3.13
N THR A 30 7.02 0.58 2.74
CA THR A 30 5.58 0.90 2.90
C THR A 30 5.04 0.44 4.24
N THR A 31 5.78 -0.44 4.91
CA THR A 31 5.60 -0.80 6.31
C THR A 31 6.78 -0.21 7.10
N PRO A 32 6.65 1.00 7.68
CA PRO A 32 7.74 1.60 8.42
C PRO A 32 8.23 0.69 9.55
N LYS A 33 9.54 0.51 9.66
CA LYS A 33 10.12 -0.19 10.82
C LYS A 33 9.89 0.64 12.06
N ASP A 34 9.30 0.07 13.11
CA ASP A 34 9.23 0.74 14.40
C ASP A 34 10.65 0.87 14.98
N THR A 35 11.23 2.06 14.79
CA THR A 35 12.56 2.39 15.29
C THR A 35 12.53 2.96 16.71
N SER A 36 11.44 2.74 17.47
CA SER A 36 11.29 3.22 18.86
C SER A 36 12.52 2.86 19.71
N ALA A 37 13.43 3.83 19.80
CA ALA A 37 14.76 3.73 20.41
C ALA A 37 14.75 3.69 21.95
N ASP A 38 13.60 3.39 22.57
CA ASP A 38 13.41 3.58 24.01
C ASP A 38 13.16 2.28 24.79
N THR A 39 12.77 1.17 24.14
CA THR A 39 12.56 -0.12 24.83
C THR A 39 12.75 -1.38 23.96
N GLY A 40 12.77 -1.27 22.62
CA GLY A 40 12.81 -2.44 21.73
C GLY A 40 11.53 -3.27 21.68
N ILE A 41 10.44 -2.76 22.28
CA ILE A 41 9.09 -3.33 22.21
C ILE A 41 8.37 -2.69 21.00
N PRO A 42 7.96 -3.46 19.98
CA PRO A 42 7.19 -2.96 18.85
C PRO A 42 5.84 -2.37 19.28
N LYS A 43 5.44 -1.29 18.65
CA LYS A 43 4.17 -0.59 18.90
C LYS A 43 3.22 -0.72 17.71
N VAL A 44 1.99 -0.28 17.95
CA VAL A 44 1.01 -0.04 16.88
C VAL A 44 1.52 1.10 16.00
N ASP A 45 1.38 0.95 14.68
CA ASP A 45 1.74 1.99 13.72
C ASP A 45 0.55 2.93 13.45
N PRO A 46 0.61 4.21 13.89
CA PRO A 46 -0.48 5.17 13.68
C PRO A 46 -0.62 5.64 12.23
N THR A 47 0.35 5.38 11.36
CA THR A 47 0.27 5.69 9.92
C THR A 47 -0.59 4.68 9.16
N LEU A 48 -0.67 3.45 9.66
CA LEU A 48 -1.47 2.36 9.08
C LEU A 48 -2.90 2.32 9.64
N CYS A 49 -3.09 2.72 10.89
CA CYS A 49 -4.40 2.80 11.54
C CYS A 49 -4.52 4.06 12.40
N ASP A 50 -5.61 4.81 12.28
CA ASP A 50 -5.92 5.89 13.23
C ASP A 50 -6.06 5.32 14.65
N THR A 51 -5.23 5.81 15.58
CA THR A 51 -5.21 5.40 17.00
C THR A 51 -5.99 6.35 17.90
N ASN A 52 -6.47 7.49 17.40
CA ASN A 52 -7.07 8.53 18.23
C ASN A 52 -8.38 8.09 18.88
N GLY A 53 -8.43 8.17 20.21
CA GLY A 53 -9.61 7.78 20.99
C GLY A 53 -9.91 6.28 20.93
N LYS A 54 -8.90 5.46 20.62
CA LYS A 54 -9.02 4.00 20.53
C LYS A 54 -8.22 3.30 21.61
N ASN A 55 -8.77 2.21 22.10
CA ASN A 55 -8.09 1.29 23.00
C ASN A 55 -7.31 0.26 22.18
N VAL A 56 -6.02 0.11 22.47
CA VAL A 56 -5.16 -0.87 21.80
C VAL A 56 -5.02 -2.09 22.71
N VAL A 57 -5.39 -3.26 22.19
CA VAL A 57 -5.21 -4.55 22.84
C VAL A 57 -4.14 -5.33 22.10
N THR A 58 -3.12 -5.77 22.82
CA THR A 58 -1.95 -6.44 22.27
C THR A 58 -1.94 -7.93 22.60
N TYR A 59 -1.40 -8.74 21.70
CA TYR A 59 -1.19 -10.17 21.93
C TYR A 59 0.23 -10.52 21.53
N ASP A 60 0.92 -11.25 22.42
CA ASP A 60 2.20 -11.89 22.21
C ASP A 60 1.92 -13.37 21.96
N LEU A 61 2.05 -13.81 20.71
CA LEU A 61 1.73 -15.16 20.25
C LEU A 61 2.94 -16.10 20.34
N ASN A 62 4.15 -15.57 20.26
CA ASN A 62 5.39 -16.35 20.31
C ASN A 62 6.02 -16.42 21.74
N HIS A 63 5.46 -15.67 22.69
CA HIS A 63 5.86 -15.55 24.10
C HIS A 63 7.25 -14.95 24.33
N ASP A 64 7.70 -14.02 23.49
CA ASP A 64 8.99 -13.34 23.64
C ASP A 64 8.91 -12.02 24.47
N ASN A 65 7.73 -11.69 24.99
CA ASN A 65 7.36 -10.45 25.68
C ASN A 65 7.28 -9.21 24.78
N LYS A 66 7.23 -9.40 23.46
CA LYS A 66 6.89 -8.37 22.48
C LYS A 66 5.54 -8.73 21.85
N PRO A 67 4.66 -7.74 21.63
CA PRO A 67 3.42 -8.03 20.93
C PRO A 67 3.67 -8.38 19.46
N ASP A 68 2.89 -9.32 18.93
CA ASP A 68 2.83 -9.71 17.52
C ASP A 68 1.53 -9.20 16.87
N VAL A 69 0.50 -8.91 17.67
CA VAL A 69 -0.82 -8.47 17.20
C VAL A 69 -1.31 -7.26 17.98
N TRP A 70 -1.79 -6.24 17.27
CA TRP A 70 -2.46 -5.07 17.84
C TRP A 70 -3.89 -4.99 17.31
N ARG A 71 -4.88 -4.92 18.21
CA ARG A 71 -6.29 -4.69 17.88
C ARG A 71 -6.75 -3.35 18.45
N LEU A 72 -7.35 -2.52 17.60
CA LEU A 72 -7.76 -1.17 17.94
C LEU A 72 -9.28 -1.09 18.06
N TYR A 73 -9.79 -0.85 19.27
CA TYR A 73 -11.21 -0.78 19.58
C TYR A 73 -11.66 0.66 19.84
N LYS A 74 -12.82 1.02 19.32
CA LYS A 74 -13.49 2.29 19.65
C LYS A 74 -14.71 2.01 20.51
N ASN A 75 -14.88 2.82 21.55
CA ASN A 75 -16.04 2.82 22.41
C ASN A 75 -16.91 4.04 22.09
N GLU A 76 -18.21 3.83 21.91
CA GLU A 76 -19.20 4.87 21.65
C GLU A 76 -20.45 4.63 22.50
N ASP A 77 -21.07 5.70 23.02
CA ASP A 77 -22.37 5.63 23.68
C ASP A 77 -23.48 5.82 22.64
N GLU A 78 -24.32 4.80 22.45
CA GLU A 78 -25.49 4.84 21.58
C GLU A 78 -26.76 4.69 22.44
N GLY A 79 -27.44 5.81 22.69
CA GLY A 79 -28.68 5.81 23.49
C GLY A 79 -28.49 5.32 24.94
N GLY A 80 -27.32 5.52 25.53
CA GLY A 80 -26.97 5.06 26.88
C GLY A 80 -26.42 3.63 26.94
N THR A 81 -26.29 2.95 25.79
CA THR A 81 -25.59 1.66 25.67
C THR A 81 -24.18 1.92 25.15
N LYS A 82 -23.17 1.43 25.89
CA LYS A 82 -21.78 1.44 25.40
C LYS A 82 -21.60 0.34 24.35
N VAL A 83 -21.20 0.74 23.16
CA VAL A 83 -20.86 -0.15 22.06
C VAL A 83 -19.35 -0.09 21.85
N GLU A 84 -18.70 -1.25 21.90
CA GLU A 84 -17.30 -1.40 21.52
C GLU A 84 -17.22 -2.14 20.19
N PHE A 85 -16.41 -1.64 19.27
CA PHE A 85 -16.16 -2.30 17.99
C PHE A 85 -14.71 -2.15 17.56
N MET A 86 -14.19 -3.19 16.91
CA MET A 86 -12.84 -3.18 16.35
C MET A 86 -12.82 -2.32 15.09
N THR A 87 -11.81 -1.47 14.98
CA THR A 87 -11.63 -0.54 13.85
C THR A 87 -10.40 -0.87 13.03
N CYS A 88 -9.42 -1.55 13.62
CA CYS A 88 -8.20 -1.94 12.93
C CYS A 88 -7.53 -3.12 13.64
N LYS A 89 -6.82 -3.94 12.87
CA LYS A 89 -5.93 -4.98 13.37
C LYS A 89 -4.61 -4.88 12.58
N GLN A 90 -3.49 -4.92 13.30
CA GLN A 90 -2.14 -5.01 12.73
C GLN A 90 -1.47 -6.27 13.26
N VAL A 91 -0.66 -6.92 12.43
CA VAL A 91 0.07 -8.14 12.76
C VAL A 91 1.51 -8.03 12.26
N ASP A 92 2.44 -8.51 13.06
CA ASP A 92 3.88 -8.69 12.80
C ASP A 92 4.13 -10.20 12.89
N PHE A 93 4.25 -10.87 11.75
CA PHE A 93 4.37 -12.33 11.62
C PHE A 93 5.83 -12.79 11.71
N ASP A 94 6.78 -12.00 11.20
CA ASP A 94 8.21 -12.35 11.21
C ASP A 94 8.98 -11.79 12.43
N HIS A 95 8.32 -10.93 13.22
CA HIS A 95 8.79 -10.31 14.45
C HIS A 95 9.94 -9.31 14.25
N ASP A 96 10.02 -8.70 13.08
CA ASP A 96 11.05 -7.71 12.76
C ASP A 96 10.69 -6.28 13.24
N GLY A 97 9.46 -6.09 13.73
CA GLY A 97 8.90 -4.82 14.20
C GLY A 97 8.09 -4.05 13.15
N ARG A 98 8.03 -4.51 11.90
CA ARG A 98 7.12 -4.01 10.85
C ARG A 98 5.77 -4.71 10.95
N LYS A 99 4.80 -4.25 10.17
CA LYS A 99 3.46 -4.84 10.15
C LYS A 99 3.26 -5.52 8.81
N ASP A 100 3.20 -6.83 8.85
CA ASP A 100 3.06 -7.68 7.67
C ASP A 100 1.62 -7.79 7.21
N TRP A 101 0.66 -7.53 8.12
CA TRP A 101 -0.75 -7.55 7.75
C TRP A 101 -1.55 -6.53 8.53
N VAL A 102 -2.34 -5.74 7.80
CA VAL A 102 -3.22 -4.71 8.36
C VAL A 102 -4.59 -4.79 7.73
N VAL A 103 -5.62 -4.76 8.56
CA VAL A 103 -7.01 -4.68 8.13
C VAL A 103 -7.76 -3.63 8.95
N ALA A 104 -8.50 -2.76 8.27
CA ALA A 104 -9.37 -1.78 8.90
C ALA A 104 -10.85 -2.17 8.73
N TYR A 105 -11.66 -1.80 9.72
CA TYR A 105 -13.09 -2.12 9.75
C TYR A 105 -13.93 -0.87 10.00
N ASN A 106 -15.15 -0.88 9.46
CA ASN A 106 -16.16 0.09 9.82
C ASN A 106 -16.86 -0.28 11.14
N ARG A 107 -17.77 0.57 11.61
CA ARG A 107 -18.52 0.37 12.86
C ARG A 107 -19.32 -0.94 12.91
N LYS A 108 -19.74 -1.46 11.76
CA LYS A 108 -20.50 -2.72 11.67
C LYS A 108 -19.59 -3.96 11.65
N GLY A 109 -18.27 -3.78 11.64
CA GLY A 109 -17.30 -4.86 11.52
C GLY A 109 -17.03 -5.31 10.08
N ASN A 110 -17.52 -4.57 9.08
CA ASN A 110 -17.18 -4.88 7.68
C ASN A 110 -15.79 -4.29 7.35
N PRO A 111 -14.95 -5.00 6.59
CA PRO A 111 -13.65 -4.50 6.20
C PRO A 111 -13.78 -3.25 5.32
N LEU A 112 -12.83 -2.34 5.47
CA LEU A 112 -12.66 -1.13 4.66
C LEU A 112 -11.50 -1.30 3.68
N PHE A 113 -10.38 -1.82 4.19
CA PHE A 113 -9.23 -2.21 3.41
C PHE A 113 -8.45 -3.31 4.14
N GLU A 114 -7.61 -4.01 3.39
CA GLU A 114 -6.67 -5.00 3.87
C GLU A 114 -5.36 -4.88 3.09
N ARG A 115 -4.22 -5.00 3.75
CA ARG A 115 -2.89 -4.99 3.14
C ARG A 115 -2.03 -6.09 3.72
N ALA A 116 -1.19 -6.70 2.90
CA ALA A 116 -0.29 -7.77 3.29
C ALA A 116 1.08 -7.62 2.63
N ASP A 117 2.13 -7.87 3.41
CA ASP A 117 3.50 -8.12 3.02
C ASP A 117 3.73 -9.62 3.27
N PHE A 118 3.89 -10.38 2.19
CA PHE A 118 3.95 -11.83 2.20
C PHE A 118 5.39 -12.36 2.22
N ASP A 119 6.35 -11.58 1.73
CA ASP A 119 7.78 -11.96 1.72
C ASP A 119 8.61 -11.28 2.83
N TYR A 120 7.96 -10.37 3.59
CA TYR A 120 8.48 -9.64 4.73
C TYR A 120 9.64 -8.70 4.39
N ASP A 121 9.63 -8.15 3.17
CA ASP A 121 10.68 -7.22 2.71
C ASP A 121 10.43 -5.76 3.15
N GLY A 122 9.28 -5.49 3.75
CA GLY A 122 8.84 -4.19 4.22
C GLY A 122 8.00 -3.42 3.19
N LYS A 123 7.56 -4.08 2.12
CA LYS A 123 6.68 -3.52 1.08
C LYS A 123 5.37 -4.33 1.00
N TRP A 124 4.30 -3.64 0.64
CA TRP A 124 3.00 -4.31 0.48
C TRP A 124 2.98 -5.10 -0.82
N ASP A 125 2.68 -6.39 -0.71
CA ASP A 125 2.47 -7.29 -1.84
C ASP A 125 1.01 -7.41 -2.24
N MET A 126 0.12 -7.00 -1.35
CA MET A 126 -1.31 -6.97 -1.61
C MET A 126 -1.95 -5.74 -0.97
N SER A 127 -2.88 -5.13 -1.70
CA SER A 127 -3.82 -4.14 -1.17
C SER A 127 -5.22 -4.43 -1.69
N ALA A 128 -6.16 -4.67 -0.78
CA ALA A 128 -7.57 -4.87 -1.09
C ALA A 128 -8.41 -3.73 -0.51
N ILE A 129 -9.38 -3.23 -1.28
CA ILE A 129 -10.29 -2.15 -0.89
C ILE A 129 -11.74 -2.64 -1.02
N TYR A 130 -12.56 -2.30 -0.05
CA TYR A 130 -13.97 -2.68 0.02
C TYR A 130 -14.89 -1.47 -0.18
N ASP A 131 -15.98 -1.63 -0.93
CA ASP A 131 -16.96 -0.56 -1.13
C ASP A 131 -17.73 -0.30 0.18
N THR A 132 -17.71 0.95 0.66
CA THR A 132 -18.31 1.30 1.96
C THR A 132 -19.83 1.31 1.98
N LYS A 133 -20.49 1.31 0.81
CA LYS A 133 -21.95 1.31 0.69
C LYS A 133 -22.48 -0.12 0.62
N THR A 134 -21.86 -0.98 -0.18
CA THR A 134 -22.28 -2.36 -0.41
C THR A 134 -21.57 -3.36 0.50
N ASN A 135 -20.39 -3.01 1.03
CA ASN A 135 -19.51 -3.86 1.84
C ASN A 135 -18.98 -5.09 1.07
N VAL A 136 -18.89 -5.00 -0.25
CA VAL A 136 -18.24 -6.01 -1.09
C VAL A 136 -16.84 -5.57 -1.47
N LEU A 137 -15.98 -6.53 -1.83
CA LEU A 137 -14.67 -6.26 -2.39
C LEU A 137 -14.84 -5.42 -3.67
N ALA A 138 -14.07 -4.35 -3.79
CA ALA A 138 -14.13 -3.42 -4.92
C ALA A 138 -12.86 -3.52 -5.79
N GLU A 139 -11.70 -3.64 -5.15
CA GLU A 139 -10.41 -3.65 -5.83
C GLU A 139 -9.40 -4.52 -5.08
N VAL A 140 -8.54 -5.21 -5.84
CA VAL A 140 -7.32 -5.85 -5.31
C VAL A 140 -6.15 -5.51 -6.21
N GLU A 141 -5.07 -5.00 -5.62
CA GLU A 141 -3.77 -4.84 -6.27
C GLU A 141 -2.79 -5.86 -5.68
N ARG A 142 -1.94 -6.45 -6.52
CA ARG A 142 -0.90 -7.40 -6.09
C ARG A 142 0.42 -7.12 -6.79
N ASP A 143 1.49 -7.33 -6.03
CA ASP A 143 2.86 -7.47 -6.50
C ASP A 143 3.13 -8.98 -6.53
N THR A 144 3.21 -9.55 -7.72
CA THR A 144 3.31 -10.99 -7.93
C THR A 144 4.74 -11.47 -8.12
N ASP A 145 5.69 -10.54 -8.30
CA ASP A 145 7.12 -10.82 -8.46
C ASP A 145 8.00 -10.26 -7.32
N PHE A 146 7.38 -9.58 -6.35
CA PHE A 146 7.98 -9.00 -5.14
C PHE A 146 9.05 -7.94 -5.45
N ASP A 147 8.85 -7.15 -6.50
CA ASP A 147 9.77 -6.07 -6.88
C ASP A 147 9.52 -4.73 -6.14
N GLY A 148 8.41 -4.66 -5.40
CA GLY A 148 7.92 -3.50 -4.68
C GLY A 148 6.93 -2.63 -5.45
N LYS A 149 6.35 -3.14 -6.54
CA LYS A 149 5.32 -2.48 -7.32
C LYS A 149 4.21 -3.45 -7.64
N PHE A 150 2.97 -2.97 -7.53
CA PHE A 150 1.83 -3.75 -7.99
C PHE A 150 1.83 -3.89 -9.51
N ASP A 151 1.91 -5.13 -9.99
CA ASP A 151 1.84 -5.50 -11.39
C ASP A 151 0.44 -6.02 -11.78
N VAL A 152 -0.42 -6.38 -10.82
CA VAL A 152 -1.79 -6.85 -11.06
C VAL A 152 -2.81 -5.95 -10.38
N LYS A 153 -3.91 -5.63 -11.07
CA LYS A 153 -5.11 -5.05 -10.44
C LYS A 153 -6.39 -5.70 -10.93
N GLU A 154 -7.24 -6.08 -9.98
CA GLU A 154 -8.57 -6.65 -10.15
C GLU A 154 -9.62 -5.63 -9.74
N VAL A 155 -10.70 -5.50 -10.51
CA VAL A 155 -11.83 -4.60 -10.19
C VAL A 155 -13.14 -5.38 -10.20
N TYR A 156 -13.94 -5.15 -9.16
CA TYR A 156 -15.18 -5.84 -8.89
C TYR A 156 -16.36 -4.86 -8.91
N ASP A 157 -17.54 -5.33 -9.33
CA ASP A 157 -18.75 -4.52 -9.29
C ASP A 157 -19.41 -4.49 -7.90
N THR A 158 -20.48 -3.72 -7.77
CA THR A 158 -21.25 -3.58 -6.53
C THR A 158 -21.93 -4.87 -6.03
N SER A 159 -21.99 -5.91 -6.87
CA SER A 159 -22.46 -7.25 -6.49
C SER A 159 -21.32 -8.17 -6.04
N GLY A 160 -20.06 -7.73 -6.18
CA GLY A 160 -18.86 -8.50 -5.89
C GLY A 160 -18.40 -9.38 -7.06
N ALA A 161 -18.93 -9.17 -8.27
CA ALA A 161 -18.48 -9.91 -9.44
C ALA A 161 -17.25 -9.25 -10.07
N LEU A 162 -16.25 -10.05 -10.44
CA LEU A 162 -15.06 -9.57 -11.16
C LEU A 162 -15.48 -8.98 -12.51
N THR A 163 -15.00 -7.78 -12.81
CA THR A 163 -15.29 -7.05 -14.05
C THR A 163 -14.07 -6.81 -14.92
N SER A 164 -12.88 -6.67 -14.32
CA SER A 164 -11.65 -6.50 -15.09
C SER A 164 -10.43 -6.93 -14.31
N VAL A 165 -9.42 -7.38 -15.05
CA VAL A 165 -8.06 -7.55 -14.54
C VAL A 165 -7.11 -6.80 -15.47
N ARG A 166 -6.15 -6.06 -14.93
CA ARG A 166 -5.03 -5.49 -15.69
C ARG A 166 -3.72 -6.06 -15.18
N ARG A 167 -2.73 -6.22 -16.06
CA ARG A 167 -1.37 -6.64 -15.72
C ARG A 167 -0.31 -5.78 -16.40
N ASP A 168 0.73 -5.44 -15.67
CA ASP A 168 1.99 -4.89 -16.16
C ASP A 168 2.99 -6.07 -16.22
N ARG A 169 3.37 -6.51 -17.43
CA ARG A 169 4.27 -7.65 -17.64
C ARG A 169 5.73 -7.21 -17.79
N ASN A 170 6.01 -5.90 -17.86
CA ASN A 170 7.34 -5.35 -18.15
C ASN A 170 7.92 -4.46 -17.03
N ASN A 171 7.13 -4.25 -15.97
CA ASN A 171 7.41 -3.48 -14.74
C ASN A 171 7.70 -1.99 -14.99
N ASP A 172 7.14 -1.44 -16.08
CA ASP A 172 7.26 -0.02 -16.43
C ASP A 172 6.23 0.88 -15.72
N GLY A 173 5.28 0.28 -14.99
CA GLY A 173 4.20 0.94 -14.27
C GLY A 173 2.94 1.16 -15.09
N GLN A 174 2.89 0.70 -16.33
CA GLN A 174 1.72 0.74 -17.19
C GLN A 174 1.25 -0.68 -17.49
N PRO A 175 -0.07 -0.93 -17.42
CA PRO A 175 -0.59 -2.22 -17.82
C PRO A 175 -0.42 -2.40 -19.33
N ASP A 176 -0.14 -3.64 -19.73
CA ASP A 176 0.03 -4.06 -21.12
C ASP A 176 -0.86 -5.28 -21.45
N LEU A 177 -1.64 -5.76 -20.48
CA LEU A 177 -2.65 -6.80 -20.65
C LEU A 177 -3.91 -6.43 -19.88
N TRP A 178 -5.06 -6.55 -20.53
CA TRP A 178 -6.37 -6.29 -19.92
C TRP A 178 -7.34 -7.42 -20.20
N GLU A 179 -7.96 -7.95 -19.15
CA GLU A 179 -9.05 -8.91 -19.22
C GLU A 179 -10.37 -8.22 -18.84
N GLN A 180 -11.44 -8.54 -19.54
CA GLN A 180 -12.78 -8.01 -19.27
C GLN A 180 -13.76 -9.12 -18.99
N TYR A 181 -14.53 -8.96 -17.93
CA TYR A 181 -15.47 -9.95 -17.43
C TYR A 181 -16.88 -9.37 -17.37
N LYS A 182 -17.88 -10.24 -17.55
CA LYS A 182 -19.28 -9.95 -17.26
C LYS A 182 -19.94 -11.17 -16.68
N ASP A 183 -20.62 -11.00 -15.55
CA ASP A 183 -21.29 -12.11 -14.86
C ASP A 183 -20.32 -13.30 -14.63
N THR A 184 -19.06 -12.99 -14.27
CA THR A 184 -17.93 -13.94 -14.09
C THR A 184 -17.41 -14.63 -15.36
N ILE A 185 -17.97 -14.32 -16.53
CA ILE A 185 -17.53 -14.86 -17.82
C ILE A 185 -16.49 -13.92 -18.43
N LEU A 186 -15.33 -14.46 -18.79
CA LEU A 186 -14.30 -13.74 -19.55
C LEU A 186 -14.81 -13.42 -20.96
N LEU A 187 -14.91 -12.15 -21.30
CA LEU A 187 -15.41 -11.67 -22.60
C LEU A 187 -14.30 -11.38 -23.59
N ALA A 188 -13.21 -10.76 -23.13
CA ALA A 188 -12.12 -10.32 -23.97
C ALA A 188 -10.80 -10.23 -23.19
N ILE A 189 -9.70 -10.47 -23.90
CA ILE A 189 -8.33 -10.15 -23.49
C ILE A 189 -7.74 -9.22 -24.54
N LEU A 190 -7.11 -8.13 -24.08
CA LEU A 190 -6.42 -7.15 -24.91
C LEU A 190 -4.94 -7.19 -24.53
N TYR A 191 -4.08 -7.10 -25.54
CA TYR A 191 -2.62 -7.16 -25.39
C TYR A 191 -1.98 -5.95 -26.07
N ASP A 192 -1.09 -5.28 -25.35
CA ASP A 192 -0.03 -4.39 -25.86
C ASP A 192 1.27 -5.23 -25.78
N ASP A 193 1.66 -5.83 -26.90
CA ASP A 193 2.76 -6.79 -26.93
C ASP A 193 4.10 -6.09 -27.24
N ASP A 194 4.07 -4.86 -27.77
CA ASP A 194 5.26 -4.03 -28.02
C ASP A 194 5.47 -2.88 -27.01
N PHE A 195 4.56 -2.73 -26.05
CA PHE A 195 4.59 -1.77 -24.94
C PHE A 195 4.57 -0.31 -25.39
N ASP A 196 3.90 -0.01 -26.51
CA ASP A 196 3.80 1.33 -27.06
C ASP A 196 2.58 2.14 -26.55
N GLY A 197 1.81 1.55 -25.63
CA GLY A 197 0.59 2.10 -25.07
C GLY A 197 -0.64 1.89 -25.96
N LYS A 198 -0.58 0.96 -26.93
CA LYS A 198 -1.71 0.62 -27.81
C LYS A 198 -1.94 -0.89 -27.84
N VAL A 199 -3.19 -1.25 -28.12
CA VAL A 199 -3.58 -2.66 -28.22
C VAL A 199 -3.18 -3.21 -29.59
N ASP A 200 -2.30 -4.20 -29.58
CA ASP A 200 -1.86 -4.95 -30.77
C ASP A 200 -2.79 -6.11 -31.10
N ARG A 201 -3.25 -6.82 -30.08
CA ARG A 201 -4.01 -8.06 -30.23
C ARG A 201 -5.20 -8.10 -29.28
N ARG A 202 -6.28 -8.73 -29.74
CA ARG A 202 -7.50 -8.94 -28.99
C ARG A 202 -8.00 -10.37 -29.20
N ASP A 203 -8.23 -11.08 -28.11
CA ASP A 203 -8.89 -12.37 -28.08
C ASP A 203 -10.27 -12.19 -27.42
N GLU A 204 -11.37 -12.40 -28.14
CA GLU A 204 -12.72 -12.14 -27.63
C GLU A 204 -13.75 -13.20 -28.02
N ILE A 205 -14.77 -13.37 -27.19
CA ILE A 205 -15.91 -14.23 -27.53
C ILE A 205 -16.72 -13.59 -28.66
N PRO A 206 -17.05 -14.32 -29.75
CA PRO A 206 -17.83 -13.76 -30.85
C PRO A 206 -19.15 -13.13 -30.38
N GLY A 207 -19.35 -11.86 -30.72
CA GLY A 207 -20.56 -11.11 -30.34
C GLY A 207 -20.54 -10.52 -28.93
N ALA A 208 -19.47 -10.74 -28.15
CA ALA A 208 -19.21 -9.92 -26.97
C ALA A 208 -19.04 -8.46 -27.42
N ARG A 209 -19.61 -7.53 -26.65
CA ARG A 209 -19.37 -6.10 -26.80
C ARG A 209 -18.61 -5.62 -25.56
N PRO A 210 -17.32 -5.95 -25.45
CA PRO A 210 -16.48 -5.43 -24.37
C PRO A 210 -16.59 -3.91 -24.33
N LYS A 211 -16.68 -3.33 -23.13
CA LYS A 211 -16.54 -1.87 -22.99
C LYS A 211 -15.07 -1.57 -23.25
N VAL A 212 -14.73 -1.26 -24.50
CA VAL A 212 -13.37 -0.82 -24.83
C VAL A 212 -13.22 0.61 -24.31
N GLU A 213 -12.77 0.74 -23.09
CA GLU A 213 -12.01 1.89 -22.65
C GLU A 213 -10.69 1.34 -22.13
N MET A 214 -9.60 1.67 -22.83
CA MET A 214 -8.28 1.70 -22.20
C MET A 214 -8.47 2.52 -20.92
N PRO A 215 -8.10 2.05 -19.72
CA PRO A 215 -7.72 2.97 -18.67
C PRO A 215 -6.38 3.59 -19.11
N THR A 216 -6.42 4.50 -20.10
CA THR A 216 -5.27 5.31 -20.46
C THR A 216 -5.05 6.28 -19.32
N THR A 217 -3.84 6.21 -18.76
CA THR A 217 -3.38 6.89 -17.56
C THR A 217 -4.24 6.56 -16.36
N GLU A 218 -3.61 5.94 -15.36
CA GLU A 218 -4.06 6.16 -14.00
C GLU A 218 -4.35 7.65 -13.86
N ASP A 219 -5.56 7.98 -13.43
CA ASP A 219 -5.76 9.22 -12.71
C ASP A 219 -4.55 9.30 -11.76
N PRO A 220 -3.72 10.37 -11.72
CA PRO A 220 -2.58 10.42 -10.80
C PRO A 220 -3.02 10.37 -9.33
N THR A 221 -4.33 10.26 -9.09
CA THR A 221 -4.95 9.96 -7.81
C THR A 221 -5.18 8.44 -7.58
N ALA A 222 -5.00 7.59 -8.59
CA ALA A 222 -4.98 6.13 -8.57
C ALA A 222 -3.54 5.56 -8.60
N SER A 223 -2.55 6.34 -9.07
CA SER A 223 -1.20 6.26 -8.54
C SER A 223 -1.21 6.90 -7.15
N GLY A 224 -1.87 6.23 -6.20
CA GLY A 224 -1.53 6.44 -4.81
C GLY A 224 -0.05 6.09 -4.70
N GLY A 225 0.83 7.09 -4.79
CA GLY A 225 1.96 7.11 -3.88
C GLY A 225 1.41 6.67 -2.52
N LEU A 226 2.15 5.81 -1.83
CA LEU A 226 1.70 5.12 -0.62
C LEU A 226 1.34 6.05 0.55
N ASP A 227 1.29 7.35 0.28
CA ASP A 227 1.01 8.47 1.13
C ASP A 227 -0.26 9.16 0.58
N ASP A 228 -1.30 9.23 1.39
CA ASP A 228 -2.39 10.24 1.29
C ASP A 228 -3.69 9.89 0.53
N LYS A 229 -4.26 8.69 0.71
CA LYS A 229 -5.72 8.48 0.50
C LYS A 229 -6.43 7.72 1.63
N SER A 230 -6.09 8.02 2.88
CA SER A 230 -6.88 7.59 4.04
C SER A 230 -7.02 8.68 5.08
N LYS A 231 -7.52 9.84 4.66
CA LYS A 231 -8.13 10.80 5.58
C LYS A 231 -9.65 10.68 5.50
N PRO A 232 -10.36 10.33 6.59
CA PRO A 232 -11.81 10.44 6.64
C PRO A 232 -12.19 11.89 6.31
N ALA A 233 -13.21 12.09 5.45
CA ALA A 233 -13.78 13.40 5.21
C ALA A 233 -14.10 14.09 6.56
N PRO A 234 -13.77 15.38 6.74
CA PRO A 234 -14.10 16.07 7.98
C PRO A 234 -15.61 16.02 8.21
N ALA A 235 -16.00 15.72 9.45
CA ALA A 235 -17.40 15.66 9.86
C ALA A 235 -18.13 16.96 9.45
N PRO A 236 -19.40 16.87 9.00
CA PRO A 236 -20.18 18.05 8.67
C PRO A 236 -20.28 18.97 9.90
N ALA A 237 -20.00 20.26 9.69
CA ALA A 237 -20.07 21.27 10.74
C ALA A 237 -21.45 21.26 11.42
N PRO A 238 -21.51 21.42 12.76
CA PRO A 238 -22.78 21.49 13.46
C PRO A 238 -23.59 22.69 12.95
N ALA A 239 -24.86 22.44 12.64
CA ALA A 239 -25.79 23.47 12.21
C ALA A 239 -25.85 24.61 13.24
N PRO A 240 -25.95 25.87 12.81
CA PRO A 240 -26.04 27.00 13.72
C PRO A 240 -27.30 26.86 14.58
N LYS A 241 -27.11 26.90 15.89
CA LYS A 241 -28.22 27.00 16.85
C LYS A 241 -28.98 28.30 16.57
N LYS A 242 -30.28 28.20 16.32
CA LYS A 242 -31.21 29.33 16.38
C LYS A 242 -31.39 29.80 17.80
#